data_AF-A0A0G0YRD3-F1
#
_entry.id   AF-A0A0G0YRD3-F1
#
_cell.length_a   1.000
_cell.length_b   1.000
_cell.length_c   1.000
_cell.angle_alpha   90.00
_cell.angle_beta   90.00
_cell.angle_gamma   90.00
#
_symmetry.space_group_name_H-M   'P 1'
#
loop_
_entity.id
_entity.type
_entity.pdbx_description
1 polymer ?
#
loop_
_entity_poly.entity_id
_entity_poly.type
_entity_poly.pdbx_seq_one_letter_code
_entity_poly.pdbx_strand_id
1 'polypeptide(L)'
;MADKDQDTTKQDDTTQQDAPVEESIVEAPAQEEEAAEAPAVEIEEEKLEEAIEEKAEEESKAAEEELQKASKEEPRIPEFRVGDTIKVFYKIIEGEKMRIQPFEGIVISFRGSDVSKTFTVRRIGANQIGVERILPLHSPNIEKIKVVKHGNVRRAKLFYLRDKVGREAMRVREAKK
;
A
#
# COMPACT_ATOMS: atom_id res chain seq x y z
N MET A 1 -30.26 -46.21 -31.88
CA MET A 1 -31.49 -46.95 -31.51
C MET A 1 -32.32 -46.05 -30.62
N ALA A 2 -33.26 -45.27 -31.12
CA ALA A 2 -33.65 -45.06 -32.53
C ALA A 2 -33.97 -43.55 -32.70
N ASP A 3 -33.45 -42.87 -33.73
CA ASP A 3 -34.09 -42.68 -35.06
C ASP A 3 -35.36 -41.80 -34.96
N LYS A 4 -35.34 -40.55 -35.48
CA LYS A 4 -35.83 -40.12 -36.82
C LYS A 4 -37.37 -39.94 -36.87
N ASP A 5 -37.97 -39.04 -37.65
CA ASP A 5 -37.43 -38.07 -38.62
C ASP A 5 -38.30 -36.80 -38.74
N GLN A 6 -37.78 -35.88 -39.55
CA GLN A 6 -38.30 -34.63 -40.10
C GLN A 6 -39.68 -34.71 -40.79
N ASP A 7 -40.41 -33.58 -40.86
CA ASP A 7 -40.94 -32.98 -42.11
C ASP A 7 -41.48 -31.53 -41.79
N THR A 8 -41.02 -30.46 -42.44
CA THR A 8 -41.56 -29.76 -43.65
C THR A 8 -43.00 -29.21 -43.51
N THR A 9 -43.47 -28.12 -44.16
CA THR A 9 -43.17 -27.53 -45.49
C THR A 9 -43.42 -26.00 -45.54
N LYS A 10 -42.66 -25.31 -46.42
CA LYS A 10 -42.85 -24.06 -47.24
C LYS A 10 -44.27 -23.37 -47.22
N GLN A 11 -44.47 -22.10 -47.57
CA GLN A 11 -44.12 -21.34 -48.81
C GLN A 11 -44.02 -19.81 -48.53
N ASP A 12 -43.17 -19.00 -49.19
CA ASP A 12 -43.18 -18.45 -50.58
C ASP A 12 -44.37 -17.46 -50.83
N ASP A 13 -44.29 -16.32 -51.55
CA ASP A 13 -43.21 -15.62 -52.28
C ASP A 13 -43.62 -14.15 -52.62
N THR A 14 -42.83 -13.44 -53.44
CA THR A 14 -43.14 -12.30 -54.35
C THR A 14 -42.55 -10.92 -53.97
N THR A 15 -41.66 -10.21 -54.70
CA THR A 15 -40.73 -10.41 -55.84
C THR A 15 -40.76 -9.21 -56.80
N GLN A 16 -39.61 -8.52 -56.91
CA GLN A 16 -39.10 -7.67 -58.03
C GLN A 16 -39.84 -6.40 -58.50
N GLN A 17 -39.02 -5.39 -58.88
CA GLN A 17 -38.82 -4.81 -60.23
C GLN A 17 -38.37 -3.33 -60.13
N ASP A 18 -37.43 -2.79 -60.91
CA ASP A 18 -36.29 -3.38 -61.65
C ASP A 18 -35.25 -2.27 -61.98
N ALA A 19 -34.11 -2.61 -62.61
CA ALA A 19 -33.07 -1.66 -63.08
C ALA A 19 -33.13 -1.49 -64.63
N PRO A 20 -32.09 -1.02 -65.39
CA PRO A 20 -30.92 -0.15 -65.13
C PRO A 20 -30.87 1.05 -66.14
N VAL A 21 -29.74 1.79 -66.26
CA VAL A 21 -28.95 2.08 -67.52
C VAL A 21 -27.55 2.64 -67.14
N GLU A 22 -26.51 2.28 -67.91
CA GLU A 22 -25.12 2.80 -67.90
C GLU A 22 -24.99 4.14 -68.73
N GLU A 23 -23.87 4.72 -69.19
CA GLU A 23 -22.41 4.50 -69.33
C GLU A 23 -21.73 5.91 -69.40
N SER A 24 -20.41 6.17 -69.33
CA SER A 24 -19.22 5.53 -68.72
C SER A 24 -17.99 6.48 -68.91
N ILE A 25 -16.84 6.22 -68.24
CA ILE A 25 -15.49 6.83 -68.47
C ILE A 25 -15.42 8.34 -68.03
N VAL A 26 -14.42 8.86 -67.31
CA VAL A 26 -12.98 9.06 -67.67
C VAL A 26 -12.02 8.85 -66.49
N GLU A 27 -10.75 8.66 -66.86
CA GLU A 27 -9.50 8.39 -66.12
C GLU A 27 -9.06 9.48 -65.10
N ALA A 28 -8.13 9.12 -64.22
CA ALA A 28 -7.57 9.98 -63.15
C ALA A 28 -6.51 10.98 -63.64
N PRO A 29 -6.06 11.92 -62.77
CA PRO A 29 -4.83 11.61 -62.03
C PRO A 29 -4.88 12.02 -60.54
N ALA A 30 -3.89 11.56 -59.77
CA ALA A 30 -3.69 11.99 -58.39
C ALA A 30 -3.01 13.37 -58.30
N GLN A 31 -3.37 14.15 -57.28
CA GLN A 31 -2.53 15.19 -56.70
C GLN A 31 -2.56 15.05 -55.19
N GLU A 32 -1.39 15.24 -54.56
CA GLU A 32 -1.27 15.37 -53.11
C GLU A 32 -1.75 16.78 -52.70
N GLU A 33 -2.55 16.90 -51.64
CA GLU A 33 -2.64 18.13 -50.86
C GLU A 33 -2.20 17.87 -49.42
N GLU A 34 -1.57 18.89 -48.84
CA GLU A 34 -0.71 18.78 -47.66
C GLU A 34 -1.51 18.97 -46.35
N ALA A 35 -0.97 18.47 -45.24
CA ALA A 35 -1.68 18.40 -43.97
C ALA A 35 -1.95 19.77 -43.30
N ALA A 36 -3.07 19.90 -42.57
CA ALA A 36 -3.09 20.43 -41.19
C ALA A 36 -4.51 20.57 -40.56
N GLU A 37 -5.03 19.52 -39.91
CA GLU A 37 -6.08 19.65 -38.87
C GLU A 37 -6.12 18.37 -37.99
N ALA A 38 -6.04 18.40 -36.66
CA ALA A 38 -5.29 19.29 -35.76
C ALA A 38 -4.87 18.49 -34.50
N PRO A 39 -3.70 18.71 -33.89
CA PRO A 39 -3.20 17.93 -32.74
C PRO A 39 -3.86 18.36 -31.42
N ALA A 40 -5.19 18.31 -31.34
CA ALA A 40 -5.96 18.83 -30.21
C ALA A 40 -6.34 17.76 -29.16
N VAL A 41 -6.57 16.52 -29.59
CA VAL A 41 -7.14 15.45 -28.73
C VAL A 41 -6.16 15.02 -27.63
N GLU A 42 -4.90 14.81 -27.99
CA GLU A 42 -3.82 14.42 -27.06
C GLU A 42 -3.60 15.48 -25.95
N ILE A 43 -3.81 16.76 -26.29
CA ILE A 43 -3.64 17.92 -25.40
C ILE A 43 -4.78 18.06 -24.36
N GLU A 44 -5.91 17.38 -24.55
CA GLU A 44 -6.98 17.30 -23.54
C GLU A 44 -6.80 16.11 -22.60
N GLU A 45 -6.23 14.99 -23.07
CA GLU A 45 -5.94 13.82 -22.24
C GLU A 45 -4.79 14.07 -21.24
N GLU A 46 -3.66 14.65 -21.67
CA GLU A 46 -2.55 15.01 -20.75
C GLU A 46 -3.00 15.91 -19.58
N LYS A 47 -3.89 16.88 -19.86
CA LYS A 47 -4.41 17.81 -18.84
C LYS A 47 -5.42 17.15 -17.90
N LEU A 48 -6.10 16.10 -18.34
CA LEU A 48 -6.96 15.31 -17.47
C LEU A 48 -6.11 14.43 -16.54
N GLU A 49 -5.00 13.87 -17.02
CA GLU A 49 -4.05 13.14 -16.16
C GLU A 49 -3.38 14.07 -15.14
N GLU A 50 -2.85 15.22 -15.56
CA GLU A 50 -2.21 16.21 -14.68
C GLU A 50 -3.19 16.73 -13.60
N ALA A 51 -4.45 17.00 -13.97
CA ALA A 51 -5.51 17.42 -13.04
C ALA A 51 -6.08 16.30 -12.14
N ILE A 52 -5.79 15.03 -12.46
CA ILE A 52 -6.06 13.88 -11.57
C ILE A 52 -4.90 13.69 -10.59
N GLU A 53 -3.65 13.84 -11.04
CA GLU A 53 -2.46 13.72 -10.18
C GLU A 53 -2.39 14.86 -9.14
N GLU A 54 -2.64 16.11 -9.53
CA GLU A 54 -2.67 17.24 -8.58
C GLU A 54 -3.76 17.08 -7.50
N LYS A 55 -4.94 16.54 -7.87
CA LYS A 55 -6.00 16.20 -6.90
C LYS A 55 -5.65 15.01 -6.03
N ALA A 56 -4.98 13.98 -6.56
CA ALA A 56 -4.52 12.86 -5.76
C ALA A 56 -3.44 13.28 -4.74
N GLU A 57 -2.57 14.24 -5.09
CA GLU A 57 -1.67 14.90 -4.16
C GLU A 57 -2.41 15.72 -3.08
N GLU A 58 -3.46 16.45 -3.43
CA GLU A 58 -4.21 17.26 -2.46
C GLU A 58 -5.08 16.39 -1.52
N GLU A 59 -5.79 15.39 -2.04
CA GLU A 59 -6.57 14.43 -1.24
C GLU A 59 -5.67 13.60 -0.31
N SER A 60 -4.48 13.17 -0.76
CA SER A 60 -3.54 12.43 0.09
C SER A 60 -2.95 13.29 1.20
N LYS A 61 -2.61 14.57 0.93
CA LYS A 61 -2.19 15.53 1.97
C LYS A 61 -3.31 15.79 2.99
N ALA A 62 -4.56 15.95 2.54
CA ALA A 62 -5.72 16.13 3.41
C ALA A 62 -5.96 14.91 4.32
N ALA A 63 -5.90 13.70 3.75
CA ALA A 63 -6.02 12.45 4.49
C ALA A 63 -4.88 12.26 5.51
N GLU A 64 -3.64 12.61 5.15
CA GLU A 64 -2.52 12.62 6.10
C GLU A 64 -2.71 13.65 7.22
N GLU A 65 -3.31 14.82 6.96
CA GLU A 65 -3.54 15.82 8.02
C GLU A 65 -4.66 15.41 9.00
N GLU A 66 -5.72 14.75 8.54
CA GLU A 66 -6.74 14.17 9.43
C GLU A 66 -6.16 13.03 10.29
N LEU A 67 -5.39 12.13 9.67
CA LEU A 67 -4.64 11.09 10.40
C LEU A 67 -3.63 11.70 11.38
N GLN A 68 -2.99 12.84 11.05
CA GLN A 68 -2.13 13.57 11.98
C GLN A 68 -2.91 14.11 13.17
N LYS A 69 -4.12 14.66 13.00
CA LYS A 69 -4.95 15.15 14.11
C LYS A 69 -5.38 13.99 15.02
N ALA A 70 -6.00 12.96 14.45
CA ALA A 70 -6.47 11.79 15.18
C ALA A 70 -5.36 11.04 15.95
N SER A 71 -4.14 10.97 15.40
CA SER A 71 -3.01 10.27 16.02
C SER A 71 -2.26 11.06 17.09
N LYS A 72 -2.55 12.36 17.25
CA LYS A 72 -1.80 13.33 18.07
C LYS A 72 -2.55 13.76 19.33
N GLU A 73 -3.87 13.52 19.39
CA GLU A 73 -4.72 13.82 20.55
C GLU A 73 -4.72 12.73 21.65
N GLU A 74 -4.08 11.57 21.46
CA GLU A 74 -3.89 10.56 22.51
C GLU A 74 -2.48 10.61 23.15
N PRO A 75 -2.26 11.36 24.26
CA PRO A 75 -0.99 11.40 24.99
C PRO A 75 -0.74 10.14 25.85
N ARG A 76 -0.95 8.95 25.28
CA ARG A 76 -0.75 7.64 25.94
C ARG A 76 0.62 7.01 25.69
N ILE A 77 1.39 7.58 24.76
CA ILE A 77 2.69 7.05 24.31
C ILE A 77 3.81 7.72 25.13
N PRO A 78 4.59 6.98 25.94
CA PRO A 78 5.75 7.54 26.63
C PRO A 78 6.88 7.85 25.64
N GLU A 79 7.71 8.84 25.94
CA GLU A 79 8.98 9.00 25.22
C GLU A 79 9.92 7.82 25.50
N PHE A 80 10.49 7.24 24.44
CA PHE A 80 11.56 6.26 24.51
C PHE A 80 12.47 6.38 23.28
N ARG A 81 13.70 5.87 23.40
CA ARG A 81 14.78 6.04 22.42
C ARG A 81 15.38 4.70 22.03
N VAL A 82 16.24 4.73 21.00
CA VAL A 82 16.99 3.54 20.56
C VAL A 82 17.91 3.09 21.70
N GLY A 83 17.92 1.80 22.01
CA GLY A 83 18.66 1.22 23.13
C GLY A 83 17.81 0.95 24.38
N ASP A 84 16.64 1.58 24.51
CA ASP A 84 15.74 1.33 25.64
C ASP A 84 15.11 -0.06 25.56
N THR A 85 14.91 -0.69 26.71
CA THR A 85 14.12 -1.92 26.84
C THR A 85 12.69 -1.53 27.15
N ILE A 86 11.76 -1.87 26.26
CA ILE A 86 10.34 -1.55 26.39
C ILE A 86 9.47 -2.82 26.40
N LYS A 87 8.28 -2.69 26.99
CA LYS A 87 7.23 -3.70 27.04
C LYS A 87 5.99 -3.13 26.37
N VAL A 88 5.69 -3.62 25.17
CA VAL A 88 4.54 -3.23 24.36
C VAL A 88 3.41 -4.23 24.57
N PHE A 89 2.21 -3.74 24.84
CA PHE A 89 1.00 -4.53 24.98
C PHE A 89 0.25 -4.46 23.64
N TYR A 90 0.35 -5.53 22.85
CA TYR A 90 -0.18 -5.59 21.50
C TYR A 90 -1.48 -6.42 21.46
N LYS A 91 -2.54 -5.83 20.90
CA LYS A 91 -3.85 -6.45 20.69
C LYS A 91 -3.77 -7.40 19.49
N ILE A 92 -3.93 -8.68 19.76
CA ILE A 92 -4.07 -9.72 18.74
C ILE A 92 -5.56 -10.05 18.61
N ILE A 93 -6.04 -10.09 17.37
CA ILE A 93 -7.43 -10.41 17.01
C ILE A 93 -7.39 -11.71 16.21
N GLU A 94 -7.95 -12.78 16.78
CA GLU A 94 -8.00 -14.13 16.22
C GLU A 94 -9.47 -14.47 15.95
N GLY A 95 -9.98 -13.96 14.82
CA GLY A 95 -11.42 -13.95 14.53
C GLY A 95 -12.17 -13.10 15.56
N GLU A 96 -13.19 -13.68 16.18
CA GLU A 96 -13.97 -13.04 17.24
C GLU A 96 -13.18 -12.81 18.55
N LYS A 97 -12.07 -13.51 18.76
CA LYS A 97 -11.34 -13.52 20.04
C LYS A 97 -10.23 -12.48 20.04
N MET A 98 -10.31 -11.54 20.97
CA MET A 98 -9.28 -10.53 21.22
C MET A 98 -8.44 -10.91 22.43
N ARG A 99 -7.10 -10.83 22.31
CA ARG A 99 -6.17 -11.06 23.42
C ARG A 99 -4.99 -10.09 23.38
N ILE A 100 -4.57 -9.63 24.55
CA ILE A 100 -3.41 -8.72 24.70
C ILE A 100 -2.16 -9.57 24.91
N GLN A 101 -1.17 -9.46 24.02
CA GLN A 101 0.13 -10.11 24.18
C GLN A 101 1.22 -9.08 24.54
N PRO A 102 1.86 -9.18 25.72
CA PRO A 102 3.01 -8.36 26.06
C PRO A 102 4.26 -8.83 25.31
N PHE A 103 4.82 -7.97 24.47
CA PHE A 103 6.12 -8.15 23.83
C PHE A 103 7.17 -7.25 24.50
N GLU A 104 8.19 -7.86 25.09
CA GLU A 104 9.24 -7.16 25.85
C GLU A 104 10.60 -7.39 25.18
N GLY A 105 11.33 -6.31 24.88
CA GLY A 105 12.59 -6.34 24.15
C GLY A 105 13.25 -4.95 24.00
N ILE A 106 14.37 -4.90 23.27
CA ILE A 106 15.18 -3.69 23.07
C ILE A 106 14.76 -2.98 21.78
N VAL A 107 14.62 -1.65 21.81
CA VAL A 107 14.38 -0.84 20.61
C VAL A 107 15.67 -0.70 19.82
N ILE A 108 15.75 -1.32 18.64
CA ILE A 108 16.97 -1.33 17.81
C ILE A 108 17.01 -0.23 16.73
N SER A 109 15.86 0.33 16.35
CA SER A 109 15.75 1.41 15.36
C SER A 109 14.38 2.07 15.38
N PHE A 110 14.32 3.33 14.95
CA PHE A 110 13.13 3.98 14.41
C PHE A 110 13.28 4.18 12.89
N ARG A 111 12.16 4.33 12.18
CA ARG A 111 12.08 4.71 10.75
C ARG A 111 10.77 5.48 10.51
N GLY A 112 10.76 6.38 9.51
CA GLY A 112 9.61 7.23 9.22
C GLY A 112 9.51 8.46 10.13
N SER A 113 8.65 9.38 9.72
CA SER A 113 8.30 10.63 10.40
C SER A 113 6.83 10.61 10.82
N ASP A 114 6.52 11.33 11.91
CA ASP A 114 5.16 11.61 12.38
C ASP A 114 4.22 10.38 12.36
N VAL A 115 3.14 10.38 11.56
CA VAL A 115 2.19 9.25 11.51
C VAL A 115 2.85 7.95 11.03
N SER A 116 3.74 8.04 10.04
CA SER A 116 4.48 6.90 9.47
C SER A 116 5.57 6.34 10.39
N LYS A 117 5.81 6.98 11.54
CA LYS A 117 6.90 6.65 12.47
C LYS A 117 6.72 5.24 13.04
N THR A 118 7.63 4.36 12.68
CA THR A 118 7.71 2.97 13.13
C THR A 118 8.93 2.77 14.03
N PHE A 119 8.83 1.79 14.93
CA PHE A 119 9.93 1.36 15.80
C PHE A 119 10.10 -0.16 15.73
N THR A 120 11.35 -0.62 15.84
CA THR A 120 11.70 -2.04 15.78
C THR A 120 12.15 -2.53 17.15
N VAL A 121 11.44 -3.49 17.72
CA VAL A 121 11.77 -4.13 19.00
C VAL A 121 12.36 -5.51 18.75
N ARG A 122 13.56 -5.78 19.27
CA ARG A 122 14.26 -7.07 19.18
C ARG A 122 14.28 -7.78 20.52
N ARG A 123 14.00 -9.08 20.52
CA ARG A 123 14.10 -9.97 21.67
C ARG A 123 14.52 -11.37 21.23
N ILE A 124 15.40 -12.02 21.98
CA ILE A 124 15.55 -13.49 21.87
C ILE A 124 14.31 -14.15 22.49
N GLY A 125 13.58 -14.92 21.69
CA GLY A 125 12.37 -15.64 22.07
C GLY A 125 12.68 -17.01 22.69
N ALA A 126 11.73 -17.94 22.55
CA ALA A 126 11.99 -19.35 22.81
C ALA A 126 13.08 -19.90 21.88
N ASN A 127 13.70 -21.02 22.26
CA ASN A 127 14.66 -21.78 21.44
C ASN A 127 15.87 -20.96 20.93
N GLN A 128 16.24 -19.88 21.63
CA GLN A 128 17.28 -18.91 21.25
C GLN A 128 17.04 -18.18 19.91
N ILE A 129 15.82 -18.23 19.35
CA ILE A 129 15.49 -17.57 18.08
C ILE A 129 15.36 -16.06 18.29
N GLY A 130 16.06 -15.26 17.48
CA GLY A 130 15.92 -13.80 17.48
C GLY A 130 14.62 -13.34 16.82
N VAL A 131 13.70 -12.80 17.61
CA VAL A 131 12.41 -12.26 17.13
C VAL A 131 12.51 -10.73 17.08
N GLU A 132 12.17 -10.16 15.93
CA GLU A 132 12.00 -8.72 15.74
C GLU A 132 10.53 -8.41 15.40
N ARG A 133 9.97 -7.37 16.00
CA ARG A 133 8.68 -6.80 15.62
C ARG A 133 8.86 -5.34 15.21
N ILE A 134 8.39 -4.99 14.03
CA ILE A 134 8.24 -3.61 13.56
C ILE A 134 6.80 -3.19 13.88
N LEU A 135 6.63 -2.06 14.54
CA LEU A 135 5.31 -1.54 14.96
C LEU A 135 5.21 -0.05 14.60
N PRO A 136 4.07 0.43 14.05
CA PRO A 136 3.80 1.87 13.96
C PRO A 136 3.58 2.45 15.35
N LEU A 137 4.10 3.65 15.60
CA LEU A 137 4.03 4.31 16.90
C LEU A 137 2.58 4.64 17.31
N HIS A 138 1.78 5.08 16.34
CA HIS A 138 0.38 5.48 16.51
C HIS A 138 -0.62 4.37 16.11
N SER A 139 -0.22 3.09 16.22
CA SER A 139 -1.10 1.98 15.82
C SER A 139 -2.22 1.72 16.85
N PRO A 140 -3.51 1.64 16.45
CA PRO A 140 -4.62 1.34 17.35
C PRO A 140 -4.58 -0.09 17.92
N ASN A 141 -3.68 -0.95 17.43
CA ASN A 141 -3.42 -2.27 17.99
C ASN A 141 -2.44 -2.23 19.18
N ILE A 142 -1.87 -1.08 19.53
CA ILE A 142 -1.04 -0.91 20.73
C ILE A 142 -1.91 -0.35 21.85
N GLU A 143 -2.20 -1.18 22.85
CA GLU A 143 -2.95 -0.77 24.05
C GLU A 143 -2.08 0.10 24.98
N LYS A 144 -0.80 -0.28 25.14
CA LYS A 144 0.13 0.40 26.06
C LYS A 144 1.59 0.12 25.71
N ILE A 145 2.44 1.10 25.98
CA ILE A 145 3.90 0.92 26.05
C ILE A 145 4.35 1.24 27.48
N LYS A 146 5.25 0.42 28.03
CA LYS A 146 5.96 0.69 29.29
C LYS A 146 7.46 0.64 29.04
N VAL A 147 8.20 1.69 29.38
CA VAL A 147 9.67 1.63 29.41
C VAL A 147 10.10 0.85 30.65
N VAL A 148 10.93 -0.17 30.47
CA VAL A 148 11.41 -1.07 31.54
C VAL A 148 12.82 -0.65 31.97
N LYS A 149 13.68 -0.30 31.01
CA LYS A 149 15.05 0.20 31.25
C LYS A 149 15.45 1.21 30.19
N HIS A 150 16.22 2.22 30.58
CA HIS A 150 16.81 3.19 29.65
C HIS A 150 18.24 2.77 29.25
N GLY A 151 18.52 2.81 27.94
CA GLY A 151 19.79 2.38 27.36
C GLY A 151 20.66 3.54 26.91
N ASN A 152 21.92 3.55 27.33
CA ASN A 152 22.95 4.46 26.81
C ASN A 152 23.64 3.82 25.59
N VAL A 153 23.28 4.29 24.40
CA VAL A 153 23.89 3.89 23.13
C VAL A 153 24.38 5.10 22.33
N ARG A 154 25.46 4.90 21.57
CA ARG A 154 26.04 5.92 20.66
C ARG A 154 25.59 5.78 19.21
N ARG A 155 24.85 4.72 18.87
CA ARG A 155 24.42 4.40 17.50
C ARG A 155 22.90 4.58 17.37
N ALA A 156 22.46 5.32 16.36
CA ALA A 156 21.05 5.50 16.03
C ALA A 156 20.33 4.23 15.54
N LYS A 157 21.08 3.17 15.19
CA LYS A 157 20.55 1.84 14.86
C LYS A 157 21.46 0.76 15.46
N LEU A 158 20.87 -0.26 16.10
CA LEU A 158 21.56 -1.31 16.86
C LEU A 158 21.57 -2.66 16.12
N PHE A 159 21.65 -2.65 14.79
CA PHE A 159 21.62 -3.87 13.97
C PHE A 159 22.73 -4.87 14.33
N TYR A 160 23.85 -4.44 14.93
CA TYR A 160 24.89 -5.30 15.48
C TYR A 160 24.42 -6.25 16.62
N LEU A 161 23.20 -6.06 17.15
CA LEU A 161 22.55 -7.01 18.07
C LEU A 161 21.96 -8.22 17.33
N ARG A 162 22.04 -8.26 15.99
CA ARG A 162 21.71 -9.43 15.16
C ARG A 162 22.84 -10.46 15.16
N ASP A 163 24.07 -9.99 15.05
CA ASP A 163 25.28 -10.82 14.93
C ASP A 163 25.80 -11.33 16.30
N LYS A 164 25.34 -10.70 17.39
CA LYS A 164 25.64 -11.14 18.76
C LYS A 164 24.79 -12.34 19.17
N VAL A 165 25.38 -13.21 19.99
CA VAL A 165 24.74 -14.44 20.50
C VAL A 165 24.46 -14.37 22.00
N GLY A 166 23.43 -15.11 22.45
CA GLY A 166 23.07 -15.26 23.86
C GLY A 166 22.88 -13.93 24.60
N ARG A 167 23.43 -13.85 25.83
CA ARG A 167 23.25 -12.70 26.73
C ARG A 167 23.78 -11.37 26.17
N GLU A 168 24.66 -11.39 25.17
CA GLU A 168 25.22 -10.17 24.58
C GLU A 168 24.24 -9.43 23.66
N ALA A 169 23.42 -10.16 22.89
CA ALA A 169 22.40 -9.55 22.04
C ALA A 169 21.22 -8.93 22.84
N MET A 170 21.15 -9.26 24.15
CA MET A 170 20.21 -8.67 25.11
C MET A 170 20.86 -7.62 26.02
N ARG A 171 22.13 -7.25 25.83
CA ARG A 171 22.86 -6.34 26.73
C ARG A 171 23.26 -5.03 26.04
N VAL A 172 22.40 -4.03 26.19
CA VAL A 172 22.74 -2.61 26.05
C VAL A 172 23.35 -2.11 27.38
N ARG A 173 24.19 -1.07 27.34
CA ARG A 173 24.68 -0.40 28.57
C ARG A 173 23.54 0.42 29.14
N GLU A 174 23.25 0.26 30.43
CA GLU A 174 22.20 1.04 31.10
C GLU A 174 22.63 2.52 31.21
N ALA A 175 21.67 3.42 31.04
CA ALA A 175 21.91 4.84 31.33
C ALA A 175 22.06 5.03 32.84
N LYS A 176 23.22 5.54 33.27
CA LYS A 176 23.34 6.11 34.62
C LYS A 176 22.41 7.33 34.71
N LYS A 177 21.58 7.32 35.74
CA LYS A 177 20.75 8.45 36.17
C LYS A 177 21.59 9.44 36.97
#